data_AF-A0A2U0I5N8-F1
#
_entry.id   AF-A0A2U0I5N8-F1
#
_cell.length_a   1.000
_cell.length_b   1.000
_cell.length_c   1.000
_cell.angle_alpha   90.00
_cell.angle_beta   90.00
_cell.angle_gamma   90.00
#
_symmetry.space_group_name_H-M   'P 1'
#
loop_
_entity.id
_entity.type
_entity.pdbx_description
1 polymer ?
#
loop_
_entity_poly.entity_id
_entity_poly.type
_entity_poly.pdbx_seq_one_letter_code
_entity_poly.pdbx_strand_id
1 'polypeptide(L)'
;MNAQEFKSLILSKRPRYAKSRIPVMEAFANKGQSKSEYSQFGPLYELYIYGFRLGLKKGLKLSLPPRNLTQDFLEIGKWKRDSSLVDFLLMIIFSHADEIGFDWNDLEDMEDKEINQVVSNIIEFIESYANGGLQYLQEEWENDNLINSSYLFVDLMNE
;
A
#
# COMPACT_ATOMS: atom_id res chain seq x y z
N MET A 1 -1.77 -24.29 9.61
CA MET A 1 -1.76 -22.98 10.32
C MET A 1 -3.19 -22.42 10.34
N ASN A 2 -3.63 -21.73 11.40
CA ASN A 2 -4.98 -21.13 11.40
C ASN A 2 -5.01 -19.70 10.83
N ALA A 3 -6.20 -19.21 10.49
CA ALA A 3 -6.39 -17.87 9.87
C ALA A 3 -5.84 -16.72 10.73
N GLN A 4 -5.89 -16.84 12.07
CA GLN A 4 -5.41 -15.80 12.97
C GLN A 4 -3.87 -15.74 12.99
N GLU A 5 -3.21 -16.91 12.94
CA GLU A 5 -1.76 -17.02 12.80
C GLU A 5 -1.30 -16.43 11.46
N PHE A 6 -1.98 -16.76 10.36
CA PHE A 6 -1.69 -16.21 9.04
C PHE A 6 -1.82 -14.69 8.99
N LYS A 7 -2.93 -14.15 9.52
CA LYS A 7 -3.13 -12.70 9.65
C LYS A 7 -1.99 -12.08 10.46
N SER A 8 -1.61 -12.71 11.57
CA SER A 8 -0.53 -12.21 12.44
C SER A 8 0.83 -12.17 11.72
N LEU A 9 1.13 -13.16 10.88
CA LEU A 9 2.33 -13.16 10.04
C LEU A 9 2.34 -11.98 9.07
N ILE A 10 1.24 -11.71 8.37
CA ILE A 10 1.13 -10.56 7.47
C ILE A 10 1.29 -9.25 8.25
N LEU A 11 0.60 -9.11 9.38
CA LEU A 11 0.65 -7.90 10.21
C LEU A 11 2.04 -7.62 10.80
N SER A 12 2.88 -8.65 10.97
CA SER A 12 4.26 -8.51 11.42
C SER A 12 5.22 -7.98 10.35
N LYS A 13 4.80 -7.92 9.08
CA LYS A 13 5.66 -7.48 7.98
C LYS A 13 5.76 -5.97 7.94
N ARG A 14 6.91 -5.50 7.43
CA ARG A 14 7.25 -4.10 7.21
C ARG A 14 7.33 -3.86 5.70
N PRO A 15 6.24 -3.42 5.05
CA PRO A 15 6.30 -3.07 3.64
C PRO A 15 7.20 -1.86 3.44
N ARG A 16 7.61 -1.67 2.19
CA ARG A 16 8.54 -0.63 1.78
C ARG A 16 7.96 0.24 0.68
N TYR A 17 8.58 1.39 0.51
CA TYR A 17 8.35 2.26 -0.65
C TYR A 17 9.69 2.74 -1.20
N ALA A 18 9.71 3.10 -2.48
CA ALA A 18 10.89 3.65 -3.11
C ALA A 18 11.20 5.04 -2.53
N LYS A 19 12.48 5.32 -2.21
CA LYS A 19 12.90 6.64 -1.71
C LYS A 19 12.59 7.78 -2.68
N SER A 20 12.49 7.48 -3.98
CA SER A 20 12.03 8.44 -4.99
C SER A 20 10.61 8.93 -4.77
N ARG A 21 9.78 8.23 -3.98
CA ARG A 21 8.41 8.64 -3.63
C ARG A 21 8.32 9.49 -2.35
N ILE A 22 9.43 9.77 -1.67
CA ILE A 22 9.43 10.67 -0.51
C ILE A 22 8.80 12.04 -0.83
N PRO A 23 9.10 12.71 -1.96
CA PRO A 23 8.52 14.02 -2.27
C PRO A 23 6.99 14.02 -2.31
N VAL A 24 6.37 13.07 -3.04
CA VAL A 24 4.90 12.96 -3.11
C VAL A 24 4.31 12.57 -1.75
N MET A 25 5.01 11.73 -0.98
CA MET A 25 4.58 11.34 0.36
C MET A 25 4.56 12.53 1.32
N GLU A 26 5.59 13.38 1.29
CA GLU A 26 5.66 14.59 2.12
C GLU A 26 4.67 15.66 1.67
N ALA A 27 4.40 15.77 0.36
CA ALA A 27 3.43 16.71 -0.19
C ALA A 27 1.98 16.38 0.25
N PHE A 28 1.61 15.09 0.21
CA PHE A 28 0.22 14.66 0.42
C PHE A 28 -0.04 13.97 1.76
N ALA A 29 0.96 13.73 2.61
CA ALA A 29 0.77 13.16 3.93
C ALA A 29 1.61 13.89 4.98
N ASN A 30 0.96 14.71 5.79
CA ASN A 30 1.60 15.36 6.93
C ASN A 30 0.56 15.88 7.94
N LYS A 31 0.77 15.55 9.23
CA LYS A 31 0.08 16.21 10.35
C LYS A 31 0.84 17.48 10.74
N GLY A 32 0.29 18.65 10.40
CA GLY A 32 0.55 19.87 11.18
C GLY A 32 1.55 20.88 10.61
N GLN A 33 2.00 20.77 9.36
CA GLN A 33 2.62 21.91 8.68
C GLN A 33 1.59 22.65 7.82
N SER A 34 1.56 23.97 8.02
CA SER A 34 0.57 24.92 7.51
C SER A 34 0.62 25.12 6.00
N LYS A 35 -0.56 25.29 5.39
CA LYS A 35 -0.83 25.66 3.98
C LYS A 35 -0.34 24.65 2.94
N SER A 36 -0.97 23.48 2.93
CA SER A 36 -1.01 22.66 1.72
C SER A 36 -2.03 23.24 0.74
N GLU A 37 -1.68 23.26 -0.53
CA GLU A 37 -2.61 23.63 -1.61
C GLU A 37 -3.67 22.54 -1.84
N TYR A 38 -3.38 21.29 -1.47
CA TYR A 38 -4.24 20.12 -1.65
C TYR A 38 -4.70 19.50 -0.33
N SER A 39 -5.78 18.71 -0.39
CA SER A 39 -6.17 17.79 0.68
C SER A 39 -5.01 16.87 1.06
N GLN A 40 -4.81 16.61 2.36
CA GLN A 40 -3.72 15.78 2.86
C GLN A 40 -4.22 14.60 3.70
N PHE A 41 -3.51 13.49 3.60
CA PHE A 41 -3.61 12.38 4.55
C PHE A 41 -2.91 12.74 5.86
N GLY A 42 -3.39 12.18 6.97
CA GLY A 42 -2.78 12.45 8.27
C GLY A 42 -1.41 11.79 8.41
N PRO A 43 -1.34 10.44 8.44
CA PRO A 43 -0.11 9.67 8.47
C PRO A 43 0.25 9.06 7.09
N LEU A 44 1.55 8.85 6.87
CA LEU A 44 2.12 8.31 5.63
C LEU A 44 1.50 6.97 5.19
N TYR A 45 1.16 6.08 6.11
CA TYR A 45 0.58 4.78 5.76
C TYR A 45 -0.80 4.91 5.11
N GLU A 46 -1.56 5.98 5.38
CA GLU A 46 -2.87 6.19 4.76
C GLU A 46 -2.72 6.55 3.29
N LEU A 47 -1.78 7.44 2.97
CA LEU A 47 -1.42 7.75 1.58
C LEU A 47 -0.82 6.53 0.87
N TYR A 48 -0.05 5.71 1.57
CA TYR A 48 0.47 4.45 1.00
C TYR A 48 -0.64 3.47 0.64
N ILE A 49 -1.65 3.28 1.52
CA ILE A 49 -2.82 2.45 1.24
C ILE A 49 -3.66 3.05 0.09
N TYR A 50 -3.77 4.37 0.03
CA TYR A 50 -4.40 5.04 -1.10
C TYR A 50 -3.64 4.77 -2.41
N GLY A 51 -2.31 4.94 -2.42
CA GLY A 51 -1.45 4.62 -3.56
C GLY A 51 -1.61 3.17 -4.01
N PHE A 52 -1.67 2.23 -3.07
CA PHE A 52 -1.99 0.83 -3.37
C PHE A 52 -3.32 0.69 -4.10
N ARG A 53 -4.39 1.30 -3.58
CA ARG A 53 -5.72 1.23 -4.18
C ARG A 53 -5.78 1.88 -5.56
N LEU A 54 -5.12 3.03 -5.73
CA LEU A 54 -5.05 3.75 -7.00
C LEU A 54 -4.30 2.93 -8.04
N GLY A 55 -3.14 2.37 -7.67
CA GLY A 55 -2.36 1.51 -8.53
C GLY A 55 -3.12 0.26 -8.94
N LEU A 56 -3.78 -0.40 -7.98
CA LEU A 56 -4.63 -1.56 -8.25
C LEU A 56 -5.77 -1.21 -9.22
N LYS A 57 -6.51 -0.12 -8.97
CA LYS A 57 -7.63 0.30 -9.82
C LYS A 57 -7.18 0.58 -11.26
N LYS A 58 -6.03 1.21 -11.44
CA LYS A 58 -5.49 1.58 -12.75
C LYS A 58 -4.60 0.49 -13.38
N GLY A 59 -4.41 -0.66 -12.72
CA GLY A 59 -3.53 -1.74 -13.20
C GLY A 59 -2.04 -1.37 -13.21
N LEU A 60 -1.62 -0.41 -12.39
CA LEU A 60 -0.26 0.12 -12.33
C LEU A 60 0.60 -0.70 -11.38
N LYS A 61 1.22 -1.75 -11.91
CA LYS A 61 2.14 -2.60 -11.16
C LYS A 61 3.59 -2.19 -11.43
N LEU A 62 4.30 -1.76 -10.38
CA LEU A 62 5.69 -1.34 -10.48
C LEU A 62 6.54 -1.92 -9.36
N SER A 63 7.45 -2.84 -9.71
CA SER A 63 8.39 -3.43 -8.74
C SER A 63 9.21 -2.36 -8.02
N LEU A 64 9.51 -2.62 -6.75
CA LEU A 64 10.40 -1.75 -5.99
C LEU A 64 11.84 -1.81 -6.52
N PRO A 65 12.59 -0.69 -6.41
CA PRO A 65 14.02 -0.71 -6.70
C PRO A 65 14.78 -1.58 -5.67
N PRO A 66 16.09 -1.80 -5.88
CA PRO A 66 16.94 -2.51 -4.92
C PRO A 66 16.82 -1.94 -3.51
N ARG A 67 16.98 -2.81 -2.49
CA ARG A 67 16.65 -2.51 -1.08
C ARG A 67 17.32 -1.23 -0.54
N ASN A 68 18.55 -0.91 -0.97
CA ASN A 68 19.26 0.31 -0.56
C ASN A 68 18.57 1.62 -1.01
N LEU A 69 17.70 1.55 -2.01
CA LEU A 69 16.89 2.64 -2.56
C LEU A 69 15.44 2.63 -2.04
N THR A 70 15.14 1.80 -1.05
CA THR A 70 13.81 1.72 -0.42
C THR A 70 13.83 2.20 1.02
N GLN A 71 12.67 2.53 1.57
CA GLN A 71 12.46 2.85 2.96
C GLN A 71 11.39 1.93 3.57
N ASP A 72 11.68 1.37 4.74
CA ASP A 72 10.76 0.50 5.47
C ASP A 72 9.71 1.33 6.24
N PHE A 73 8.46 0.87 6.26
CA PHE A 73 7.46 1.31 7.23
C PHE A 73 7.66 0.59 8.59
N LEU A 74 6.89 1.03 9.58
CA LEU A 74 6.59 0.17 10.73
C LEU A 74 5.76 -1.05 10.29
N GLU A 75 5.72 -2.05 11.16
CA GLU A 75 4.89 -3.26 10.97
C GLU A 75 3.45 -2.87 10.68
N ILE A 76 2.78 -3.57 9.75
CA ILE A 76 1.39 -3.27 9.36
C ILE A 76 0.47 -3.28 10.59
N GLY A 77 0.66 -4.22 11.51
CA GLY A 77 -0.13 -4.31 12.75
C GLY A 77 0.12 -3.17 13.76
N LYS A 78 1.11 -2.31 13.52
CA LYS A 78 1.37 -1.08 14.30
C LYS A 78 0.79 0.16 13.64
N TRP A 79 0.28 0.07 12.41
CA TRP A 79 -0.54 1.14 11.84
C TRP A 79 -1.82 1.23 12.67
N LYS A 80 -2.28 2.47 12.92
CA LYS A 80 -3.24 2.81 13.99
C LYS A 80 -4.32 1.73 14.20
N ARG A 81 -4.30 1.09 15.38
CA ARG A 81 -5.12 -0.10 15.70
C ARG A 81 -6.64 0.12 15.56
N ASP A 82 -7.12 1.34 15.75
CA ASP A 82 -8.56 1.67 15.64
C ASP A 82 -8.98 2.04 14.20
N SER A 83 -8.08 1.93 13.23
CA SER A 83 -8.37 2.22 11.83
C SER A 83 -8.78 0.94 11.11
N SER A 84 -10.01 0.89 10.61
CA SER A 84 -10.51 -0.18 9.74
C SER A 84 -9.75 -0.27 8.41
N LEU A 85 -8.84 0.67 8.11
CA LEU A 85 -8.06 0.69 6.86
C LEU A 85 -7.19 -0.55 6.68
N VAL A 86 -6.58 -1.09 7.74
CA VAL A 86 -5.77 -2.31 7.63
C VAL A 86 -6.65 -3.51 7.30
N ASP A 87 -7.84 -3.61 7.91
CA ASP A 87 -8.78 -4.68 7.58
C ASP A 87 -9.30 -4.54 6.14
N PHE A 88 -9.56 -3.33 5.64
CA PHE A 88 -9.90 -3.10 4.23
C PHE A 88 -8.76 -3.47 3.28
N LEU A 89 -7.51 -3.13 3.62
CA LEU A 89 -6.34 -3.56 2.86
C LEU A 89 -6.28 -5.09 2.77
N LEU A 90 -6.42 -5.79 3.90
CA LEU A 90 -6.41 -7.25 3.94
C LEU A 90 -7.57 -7.86 3.16
N MET A 91 -8.78 -7.30 3.25
CA MET A 91 -9.93 -7.75 2.47
C MET A 91 -9.68 -7.67 0.97
N ILE A 92 -9.06 -6.59 0.49
CA ILE A 92 -8.68 -6.45 -0.93
C ILE A 92 -7.61 -7.48 -1.31
N ILE A 93 -6.57 -7.65 -0.50
CA ILE A 93 -5.51 -8.65 -0.76
C ILE A 93 -6.13 -10.05 -0.88
N PHE A 94 -7.00 -10.40 0.06
CA PHE A 94 -7.63 -11.71 0.11
C PHE A 94 -8.61 -11.97 -1.03
N SER A 95 -9.19 -10.92 -1.62
CA SER A 95 -9.99 -11.04 -2.85
C SER A 95 -9.15 -11.21 -4.13
N HIS A 96 -7.83 -11.10 -4.04
CA HIS A 96 -6.88 -11.28 -5.16
C HIS A 96 -5.96 -12.49 -4.94
N ALA A 97 -6.41 -13.49 -4.16
CA ALA A 97 -5.63 -14.68 -3.83
C ALA A 97 -5.10 -15.40 -5.08
N ASP A 98 -5.91 -15.50 -6.14
CA ASP A 98 -5.52 -16.10 -7.42
C ASP A 98 -4.36 -15.34 -8.10
N GLU A 99 -4.36 -14.00 -8.07
CA GLU A 99 -3.28 -13.19 -8.65
C GLU A 99 -2.00 -13.27 -7.82
N ILE A 100 -2.13 -13.39 -6.50
CA ILE A 100 -1.02 -13.54 -5.56
C ILE A 100 -0.44 -14.96 -5.59
N GLY A 101 -1.24 -15.93 -6.04
CA GLY A 101 -0.85 -17.32 -6.25
C GLY A 101 -0.97 -18.18 -5.01
N PHE A 102 -2.05 -18.07 -4.23
CA PHE A 102 -2.34 -18.99 -3.13
C PHE A 102 -3.83 -19.37 -3.07
N ASP A 103 -4.11 -20.58 -2.60
CA ASP A 103 -5.46 -21.08 -2.32
C ASP A 103 -5.71 -21.11 -0.81
N TRP A 104 -6.91 -20.73 -0.39
CA TRP A 104 -7.30 -20.68 1.03
C TRP A 104 -7.37 -22.05 1.70
N ASN A 105 -7.80 -23.08 0.96
CA ASN A 105 -7.93 -24.43 1.48
C ASN A 105 -6.55 -25.04 1.73
N ASP A 106 -5.59 -24.74 0.85
CA ASP A 106 -4.24 -25.30 0.93
C ASP A 106 -3.40 -24.68 2.07
N LEU A 107 -3.76 -23.48 2.56
CA LEU A 107 -3.03 -22.80 3.64
C LEU A 107 -2.93 -23.61 4.94
N GLU A 108 -3.89 -24.49 5.21
CA GLU A 108 -3.87 -25.32 6.42
C GLU A 108 -2.79 -26.40 6.36
N ASP A 109 -2.54 -26.93 5.17
CA ASP A 109 -1.64 -28.05 4.87
C ASP A 109 -0.24 -27.60 4.44
N MET A 110 -0.05 -26.33 4.08
CA MET A 110 1.24 -25.76 3.71
C MET A 110 2.28 -25.82 4.84
N GLU A 111 3.53 -26.10 4.48
CA GLU A 111 4.67 -25.98 5.38
C GLU A 111 5.01 -24.50 5.66
N ASP A 112 5.70 -24.24 6.78
CA ASP A 112 6.12 -22.88 7.18
C ASP A 112 6.87 -22.12 6.06
N LYS A 113 7.65 -22.83 5.25
CA LYS A 113 8.39 -22.23 4.13
C LYS A 113 7.45 -21.72 3.04
N GLU A 114 6.42 -22.50 2.72
CA GLU A 114 5.41 -22.17 1.71
C GLU A 114 4.55 -21.00 2.20
N ILE A 115 4.14 -21.03 3.47
CA ILE A 115 3.44 -19.94 4.13
C ILE A 115 4.26 -18.64 4.06
N ASN A 116 5.55 -18.69 4.37
CA ASN A 116 6.42 -17.52 4.29
C ASN A 116 6.57 -16.99 2.86
N GLN A 117 6.52 -17.87 1.85
CA GLN A 117 6.51 -17.46 0.46
C GLN A 117 5.20 -16.76 0.10
N VAL A 118 4.05 -17.30 0.50
CA VAL A 118 2.74 -16.65 0.30
C VAL A 118 2.71 -15.27 0.93
N VAL A 119 3.15 -15.14 2.19
CA VAL A 119 3.22 -13.83 2.84
C VAL A 119 4.17 -12.88 2.10
N SER A 120 5.28 -13.38 1.55
CA SER A 120 6.20 -12.56 0.76
C SER A 120 5.53 -12.07 -0.54
N ASN A 121 4.79 -12.93 -1.23
CA ASN A 121 4.02 -12.56 -2.42
C ASN A 121 2.95 -11.51 -2.10
N ILE A 122 2.27 -11.63 -0.95
CA ILE A 122 1.32 -10.62 -0.47
C ILE A 122 2.02 -9.26 -0.29
N ILE A 123 3.19 -9.23 0.34
CA ILE A 123 3.90 -7.96 0.55
C ILE A 123 4.39 -7.38 -0.78
N GLU A 124 4.89 -8.20 -1.69
CA GLU A 124 5.28 -7.75 -3.04
C GLU A 124 4.08 -7.21 -3.84
N PHE A 125 2.93 -7.84 -3.72
CA PHE A 125 1.68 -7.37 -4.33
C PHE A 125 1.30 -5.97 -3.82
N ILE A 126 1.30 -5.76 -2.50
CA ILE A 126 1.03 -4.44 -1.90
C ILE A 126 2.08 -3.42 -2.36
N GLU A 127 3.37 -3.76 -2.23
CA GLU A 127 4.50 -2.88 -2.55
C GLU A 127 4.48 -2.45 -4.03
N SER A 128 4.20 -3.39 -4.94
CA SER A 128 4.23 -3.11 -6.39
C SER A 128 3.09 -2.21 -6.86
N TYR A 129 1.86 -2.45 -6.39
CA TYR A 129 0.74 -1.57 -6.71
C TYR A 129 0.82 -0.23 -5.99
N ALA A 130 1.30 -0.21 -4.73
CA ALA A 130 1.52 1.05 -4.02
C ALA A 130 2.56 1.93 -4.71
N ASN A 131 3.67 1.33 -5.16
CA ASN A 131 4.72 2.07 -5.85
C ASN A 131 4.25 2.60 -7.21
N GLY A 132 3.44 1.83 -7.95
CA GLY A 132 2.84 2.28 -9.21
C GLY A 132 1.83 3.41 -9.01
N GLY A 133 0.93 3.31 -8.04
CA GLY A 133 -0.03 4.39 -7.75
C GLY A 133 0.63 5.65 -7.19
N LEU A 134 1.67 5.53 -6.36
CA LEU A 134 2.46 6.67 -5.89
C LEU A 134 3.27 7.31 -7.02
N GLN A 135 3.78 6.52 -7.97
CA GLN A 135 4.42 7.05 -9.18
C GLN A 135 3.42 7.91 -9.96
N TYR A 136 2.24 7.37 -10.26
CA TYR A 136 1.21 8.08 -11.00
C TYR A 136 0.84 9.40 -10.29
N LEU A 137 0.56 9.34 -8.98
CA LEU A 137 0.22 10.55 -8.23
C LEU A 137 1.36 11.59 -8.27
N GLN A 138 2.61 11.15 -8.21
CA GLN A 138 3.76 12.04 -8.32
C GLN A 138 3.85 12.66 -9.71
N GLU A 139 3.67 11.90 -10.77
CA GLU A 139 3.73 12.39 -12.15
C GLU A 139 2.61 13.41 -12.42
N GLU A 140 1.39 13.13 -11.97
CA GLU A 140 0.28 14.09 -12.10
C GLU A 140 0.55 15.38 -11.30
N TRP A 141 1.18 15.26 -10.13
CA TRP A 141 1.56 16.41 -9.31
C TRP A 141 2.69 17.23 -9.94
N GLU A 142 3.75 16.58 -10.40
CA GLU A 142 4.93 17.24 -10.99
C GLU A 142 4.61 17.90 -12.35
N ASN A 143 3.61 17.40 -13.07
CA ASN A 143 3.13 17.96 -14.33
C ASN A 143 2.00 18.99 -14.19
N ASP A 144 1.60 19.36 -12.96
CA ASP A 144 0.51 20.31 -12.67
C ASP A 144 -0.86 19.89 -13.26
N ASN A 145 -1.09 18.57 -13.34
CA ASN A 145 -2.37 18.01 -13.83
C ASN A 145 -3.42 17.88 -12.72
N LEU A 146 -3.01 17.96 -11.44
CA LEU A 146 -3.90 17.77 -10.31
C LEU A 146 -4.82 18.98 -10.13
N ILE A 147 -6.13 18.75 -10.24
CA ILE A 147 -7.12 19.78 -9.95
C ILE A 147 -7.13 20.05 -8.44
N ASN A 148 -6.99 21.32 -8.05
CA ASN A 148 -7.16 21.73 -6.66
C ASN A 148 -8.65 21.61 -6.23
N SER A 149 -9.03 20.40 -5.82
CA SER A 149 -10.36 19.98 -5.41
C SER A 149 -10.30 19.43 -3.98
N SER A 150 -11.30 19.77 -3.16
CA SER A 150 -11.50 19.11 -1.85
C SER A 150 -11.68 17.60 -2.00
N TYR A 151 -12.09 17.13 -3.19
CA TYR A 151 -12.31 15.74 -3.54
C TYR A 151 -11.20 15.11 -4.39
N LEU A 152 -10.04 15.77 -4.52
CA LEU A 152 -8.93 15.35 -5.39
C LEU A 152 -8.71 13.82 -5.42
N PHE A 153 -8.54 13.19 -4.27
CA PHE A 153 -8.25 11.75 -4.20
C PHE A 153 -9.42 10.87 -4.65
N VAL A 154 -10.66 11.33 -4.49
CA VAL A 154 -11.85 10.66 -5.01
C VAL A 154 -11.94 10.84 -6.52
N ASP A 155 -11.63 12.02 -7.02
CA ASP A 155 -11.67 12.36 -8.44
C ASP A 155 -10.63 11.51 -9.22
N LEU A 156 -9.38 11.47 -8.75
CA LEU A 156 -8.32 10.60 -9.29
C LEU A 156 -8.67 9.11 -9.28
N MET A 157 -9.47 8.70 -8.29
CA MET A 157 -9.96 7.34 -8.22
C MET A 157 -11.12 7.09 -9.17
N ASN A 158 -11.81 8.09 -9.71
CA ASN A 158 -12.96 7.90 -10.61
C ASN A 158 -12.61 7.97 -12.10
N GLU A 159 -11.43 8.47 -12.43
CA GLU A 159 -10.79 8.39 -13.75
C GLU A 159 -10.39 6.96 -14.14
#